data_AF-A0A7X8W572-F1
#
_entry.id   AF-A0A7X8W572-F1
#
_cell.length_a   1.000
_cell.length_b   1.000
_cell.length_c   1.000
_cell.angle_alpha   90.00
_cell.angle_beta   90.00
_cell.angle_gamma   90.00
#
_symmetry.space_group_name_H-M   'P 1'
#
loop_
_entity.id
_entity.type
_entity.pdbx_description
1 polymer ?
#
loop_
_entity_poly.entity_id
_entity_poly.type
_entity_poly.pdbx_seq_one_letter_code
_entity_poly.pdbx_strand_id
1 'polypeptide(L)'
;DIIPNRFFEDISETLKNRAISLSSRNYYYRLLFFSCSSNSAENLKFRNSFLNAPGFYIWKSCQRGKEALDTRTIQWLKTSVIHVVKEYFAGVKLPQNDNVIDNKIYITINRNRKEILQSSQVVLRELNINCFDIQIEQNSKGIFDLFLYMNPNQNTAPIKLKLSLPFLDFIITQHYGLKVNQDFIMYQKRLDIFKNQILQSEKINNDEKNEMLLVKLEKNNNTIQLSPIKFKLKKIDAQNTTLEVFNE
;
A
#
# COMPACT_ATOMS: atom_id res chain seq x y z
N ASP A 1 21.33 12.64 -32.70
CA ASP A 1 20.26 12.43 -33.68
C ASP A 1 19.03 13.22 -33.32
N ILE A 2 18.79 14.31 -34.07
CA ILE A 2 17.68 15.24 -33.84
C ILE A 2 16.47 14.67 -34.57
N ILE A 3 15.49 14.16 -33.83
CA ILE A 3 14.21 13.72 -34.40
C ILE A 3 13.49 14.98 -34.91
N PRO A 4 12.99 15.02 -36.16
CA PRO A 4 12.37 16.21 -36.73
C PRO A 4 11.10 16.62 -35.97
N ASN A 5 10.92 17.91 -35.69
CA ASN A 5 9.75 18.48 -34.97
C ASN A 5 8.38 18.04 -35.55
N ARG A 6 8.30 17.79 -36.86
CA ARG A 6 7.07 17.28 -37.52
C ARG A 6 6.58 15.95 -36.96
N PHE A 7 7.49 15.07 -36.55
CA PHE A 7 7.14 13.78 -35.96
C PHE A 7 6.40 13.94 -34.62
N PHE A 8 6.74 14.97 -33.84
CA PHE A 8 6.07 15.27 -32.57
C PHE A 8 4.69 15.92 -32.76
N GLU A 9 4.54 16.76 -33.78
CA GLU A 9 3.25 17.36 -34.15
C GLU A 9 2.26 16.29 -34.61
N ASP A 10 2.68 15.38 -35.48
CA ASP A 10 1.85 14.28 -35.98
C ASP A 10 1.39 13.32 -34.86
N ILE A 11 2.29 12.98 -33.92
CA ILE A 11 1.93 12.14 -32.77
C ILE A 11 0.99 12.87 -31.81
N SER A 12 1.23 14.16 -31.55
CA SER A 12 0.36 14.99 -30.71
C SER A 12 -1.06 15.09 -31.27
N GLU A 13 -1.18 15.28 -32.59
CA GLU A 13 -2.45 15.33 -33.30
C GLU A 13 -3.18 13.98 -33.30
N THR A 14 -2.42 12.89 -33.47
CA THR A 14 -2.93 11.52 -33.35
C THR A 14 -3.46 11.26 -31.94
N LEU A 15 -2.74 11.64 -30.88
CA LEU A 15 -3.12 11.41 -29.49
C LEU A 15 -4.36 12.21 -29.03
N LYS A 16 -4.57 13.40 -29.60
CA LYS A 16 -5.77 14.23 -29.40
C LYS A 16 -7.04 13.55 -29.93
N ASN A 17 -6.89 12.61 -30.86
CA ASN A 17 -7.99 11.85 -31.42
C ASN A 17 -8.52 10.83 -30.38
N ARG A 18 -9.74 11.04 -29.88
CA ARG A 18 -10.33 10.24 -28.78
C ARG A 18 -10.61 8.78 -29.16
N ALA A 19 -10.58 8.44 -30.46
CA ALA A 19 -10.85 7.10 -30.99
C ALA A 19 -9.72 6.08 -30.74
N ILE A 20 -8.56 6.50 -30.24
CA ILE A 20 -7.41 5.60 -30.01
C ILE A 20 -7.58 4.80 -28.71
N SER A 21 -7.41 3.48 -28.81
CA SER A 21 -7.41 2.56 -27.68
C SER A 21 -6.35 2.94 -26.62
N LEU A 22 -6.62 2.68 -25.34
CA LEU A 22 -5.67 2.96 -24.26
C LEU A 22 -4.30 2.29 -24.49
N SER A 23 -4.28 1.07 -25.04
CA SER A 23 -3.07 0.31 -25.31
C SER A 23 -2.20 0.95 -26.40
N SER A 24 -2.82 1.44 -27.47
CA SER A 24 -2.11 2.16 -28.56
C SER A 24 -1.57 3.50 -28.06
N ARG A 25 -2.33 4.19 -27.20
CA ARG A 25 -1.87 5.42 -26.54
C ARG A 25 -0.60 5.19 -25.74
N ASN A 26 -0.60 4.16 -24.90
CA ASN A 26 0.56 3.79 -24.06
C ASN A 26 1.80 3.45 -24.89
N TYR A 27 1.65 2.91 -26.10
CA TYR A 27 2.77 2.67 -27.01
C TYR A 27 3.37 3.97 -27.56
N TYR A 28 2.55 4.88 -28.08
CA TYR A 28 3.00 6.21 -28.55
C TYR A 28 3.59 7.05 -27.41
N TYR A 29 3.06 6.92 -26.20
CA TYR A 29 3.59 7.57 -25.00
C TYR A 29 4.97 7.04 -24.59
N ARG A 30 5.24 5.74 -24.77
CA ARG A 30 6.58 5.17 -24.57
C ARG A 30 7.58 5.66 -25.61
N LEU A 31 7.17 5.83 -26.87
CA LEU A 31 8.02 6.40 -27.91
C LEU A 31 8.39 7.86 -27.61
N LEU A 32 7.41 8.70 -27.26
CA LEU A 32 7.65 10.09 -26.86
C LEU A 32 8.57 10.21 -25.63
N PHE A 33 8.45 9.29 -24.66
CA PHE A 33 9.31 9.23 -23.48
C PHE A 33 10.79 9.03 -23.82
N PHE A 34 11.10 8.20 -24.82
CA PHE A 34 12.48 8.00 -25.27
C PHE A 34 13.00 9.19 -26.08
N SER A 35 12.11 9.90 -26.78
CA SER A 35 12.47 11.01 -27.66
C SER A 35 12.65 12.37 -26.95
N CYS A 36 12.04 12.59 -25.78
CA CYS A 36 12.12 13.85 -25.02
C CYS A 36 13.15 13.81 -23.85
N SER A 37 14.39 13.42 -24.13
CA SER A 37 15.44 13.18 -23.14
C SER A 37 16.15 14.44 -22.60
N SER A 38 15.44 15.51 -22.26
CA SER A 38 16.04 16.66 -21.54
C SER A 38 15.56 16.76 -20.07
N ASN A 39 16.52 16.89 -19.15
CA ASN A 39 16.34 16.86 -17.69
C ASN A 39 15.89 18.22 -17.10
N SER A 40 14.93 18.92 -17.71
CA SER A 40 14.36 20.14 -17.09
C SER A 40 13.31 19.79 -16.03
N ALA A 41 13.18 20.61 -14.97
CA ALA A 41 12.22 20.38 -13.88
C ALA A 41 10.74 20.38 -14.33
N GLU A 42 10.42 21.15 -15.38
CA GLU A 42 9.09 21.19 -16.00
C GLU A 42 8.78 19.90 -16.77
N ASN A 43 9.76 19.35 -17.49
CA ASN A 43 9.64 18.03 -18.13
C ASN A 43 9.38 16.93 -17.09
N LEU A 44 9.87 17.06 -15.86
CA LEU A 44 9.62 16.07 -14.81
C LEU A 44 8.15 16.07 -14.33
N LYS A 45 7.55 17.26 -14.14
CA LYS A 45 6.13 17.40 -13.78
C LYS A 45 5.22 16.94 -14.91
N PHE A 46 5.53 17.32 -16.15
CA PHE A 46 4.81 16.86 -17.34
C PHE A 46 4.88 15.33 -17.46
N ARG A 47 6.07 14.73 -17.34
CA ARG A 47 6.26 13.26 -17.35
C ARG A 47 5.46 12.56 -16.26
N ASN A 48 5.36 13.13 -15.05
CA ASN A 48 4.55 12.55 -13.97
C ASN A 48 3.06 12.50 -14.34
N SER A 49 2.53 13.63 -14.82
CA SER A 49 1.13 13.73 -15.22
C SER A 49 0.81 12.95 -16.49
N PHE A 50 1.82 12.72 -17.33
CA PHE A 50 1.67 12.07 -18.64
C PHE A 50 1.85 10.55 -18.58
N LEU A 51 2.83 10.06 -17.80
CA LEU A 51 3.08 8.63 -17.63
C LEU A 51 2.10 7.97 -16.66
N ASN A 52 1.39 8.75 -15.84
CA ASN A 52 0.58 8.25 -14.73
C ASN A 52 1.36 7.27 -13.83
N ALA A 53 2.68 7.48 -13.69
CA ALA A 53 3.61 6.59 -13.00
C ALA A 53 4.38 7.35 -11.91
N PRO A 54 3.70 7.78 -10.83
CA PRO A 54 4.31 8.58 -9.78
C PRO A 54 5.46 7.86 -9.05
N GLY A 55 5.45 6.52 -9.03
CA GLY A 55 6.48 5.68 -8.45
C GLY A 55 7.77 5.62 -9.25
N PHE A 56 7.75 6.02 -10.53
CA PHE A 56 8.93 5.97 -11.40
C PHE A 56 10.11 6.76 -10.85
N TYR A 57 9.87 7.95 -10.29
CA TYR A 57 10.94 8.79 -9.77
C TYR A 57 11.59 8.22 -8.52
N ILE A 58 10.79 7.66 -7.62
CA ILE A 58 11.27 6.99 -6.42
C ILE A 58 12.11 5.78 -6.83
N TRP A 59 11.58 4.95 -7.74
CA TRP A 59 12.30 3.79 -8.25
C TRP A 59 13.62 4.18 -8.93
N LYS A 60 13.62 5.24 -9.75
CA LYS A 60 14.82 5.76 -10.43
C LYS A 60 15.84 6.29 -9.42
N SER A 61 15.40 7.00 -8.39
CA SER A 61 16.27 7.48 -7.32
C SER A 61 16.90 6.32 -6.56
N CYS A 62 16.15 5.26 -6.22
CA CYS A 62 16.69 4.06 -5.58
C CYS A 62 17.86 3.42 -6.36
N GLN A 63 17.86 3.54 -7.70
CA GLN A 63 18.96 2.98 -8.51
C GLN A 63 20.32 3.65 -8.27
N ARG A 64 20.36 4.81 -7.59
CA ARG A 64 21.62 5.50 -7.25
C ARG A 64 22.30 4.93 -5.99
N GLY A 65 21.66 4.00 -5.29
CA GLY A 65 22.24 3.33 -4.11
C GLY A 65 21.34 3.33 -2.87
N LYS A 66 21.86 2.79 -1.76
CA LYS A 66 21.12 2.59 -0.51
C LYS A 66 20.69 3.89 0.18
N GLU A 67 21.49 4.95 0.05
CA GLU A 67 21.23 6.28 0.66
C GLU A 67 20.62 7.27 -0.34
N ALA A 68 20.13 6.78 -1.49
CA ALA A 68 19.71 7.66 -2.57
C ALA A 68 18.35 8.36 -2.34
N LEU A 69 17.56 7.88 -1.38
CA LEU A 69 16.30 8.50 -0.99
C LEU A 69 16.49 9.35 0.26
N ASP A 70 16.05 10.60 0.18
CA ASP A 70 15.96 11.49 1.33
C ASP A 70 15.01 10.91 2.40
N THR A 71 15.34 11.13 3.68
CA THR A 71 14.57 10.65 4.84
C THR A 71 13.11 11.06 4.76
N ARG A 72 12.81 12.28 4.27
CA ARG A 72 11.43 12.74 4.08
C ARG A 72 10.67 11.91 3.05
N THR A 73 11.35 11.51 1.97
CA THR A 73 10.77 10.69 0.90
C THR A 73 10.50 9.28 1.41
N ILE A 74 11.43 8.70 2.19
CA ILE A 74 11.27 7.39 2.83
C ILE A 74 10.08 7.41 3.78
N GLN A 75 9.96 8.44 4.63
CA GLN A 75 8.87 8.55 5.60
C GLN A 75 7.51 8.74 4.92
N TRP A 76 7.44 9.58 3.88
CA TRP A 76 6.22 9.74 3.07
C TRP A 76 5.83 8.43 2.40
N LEU A 77 6.80 7.69 1.86
CA LEU A 77 6.56 6.43 1.20
C LEU A 77 6.10 5.35 2.18
N LYS A 78 6.74 5.26 3.35
CA LYS A 78 6.31 4.40 4.45
C LYS A 78 4.86 4.69 4.83
N THR A 79 4.51 5.97 5.01
CA THR A 79 3.14 6.40 5.33
C THR A 79 2.15 5.96 4.24
N SER A 80 2.49 6.18 2.97
CA SER A 80 1.65 5.80 1.82
C SER A 80 1.42 4.29 1.75
N VAL A 81 2.48 3.50 1.91
CA VAL A 81 2.42 2.03 1.90
C VAL A 81 1.59 1.52 3.09
N ILE A 82 1.84 2.05 4.28
CA ILE A 82 1.13 1.66 5.51
C ILE A 82 -0.36 1.99 5.42
N HIS A 83 -0.72 3.14 4.86
CA HIS A 83 -2.12 3.50 4.61
C HIS A 83 -2.83 2.45 3.74
N VAL A 84 -2.23 2.06 2.61
CA VAL A 84 -2.78 1.03 1.72
C VAL A 84 -2.84 -0.34 2.41
N VAL A 85 -1.81 -0.70 3.19
CA VAL A 85 -1.80 -1.95 3.96
C VAL A 85 -2.90 -1.97 5.01
N LYS A 86 -3.10 -0.86 5.75
CA LYS A 86 -4.19 -0.71 6.72
C LYS A 86 -5.55 -0.91 6.08
N GLU A 87 -5.81 -0.19 4.97
CA GLU A 87 -7.06 -0.33 4.22
C GLU A 87 -7.29 -1.78 3.77
N TYR A 88 -6.24 -2.43 3.24
CA TYR A 88 -6.33 -3.79 2.74
C TYR A 88 -6.57 -4.81 3.85
N PHE A 89 -5.84 -4.72 4.96
CA PHE A 89 -5.90 -5.68 6.06
C PHE A 89 -7.22 -5.61 6.83
N ALA A 90 -7.74 -4.39 7.02
CA ALA A 90 -9.02 -4.14 7.64
C ALA A 90 -10.20 -4.24 6.66
N GLY A 91 -9.96 -4.18 5.35
CA GLY A 91 -11.02 -4.25 4.35
C GLY A 91 -11.88 -2.99 4.25
N VAL A 92 -11.37 -1.85 4.71
CA VAL A 92 -12.11 -0.58 4.76
C VAL A 92 -11.35 0.51 4.03
N LYS A 93 -12.07 1.56 3.61
CA LYS A 93 -11.46 2.77 3.06
C LYS A 93 -11.24 3.80 4.16
N LEU A 94 -10.00 4.25 4.30
CA LEU A 94 -9.58 5.20 5.34
C LEU A 94 -9.25 6.54 4.67
N PRO A 95 -9.65 7.68 5.24
CA PRO A 95 -9.33 8.98 4.67
C PRO A 95 -7.81 9.23 4.72
N GLN A 96 -7.29 10.01 3.77
CA GLN A 96 -5.86 10.29 3.61
C GLN A 96 -5.28 11.09 4.78
N ASN A 97 -6.10 11.95 5.38
CA ASN A 97 -5.69 12.95 6.36
C ASN A 97 -5.80 12.48 7.82
N ASP A 98 -6.00 11.19 8.05
CA ASP A 98 -5.95 10.66 9.41
C ASP A 98 -4.50 10.55 9.87
N ASN A 99 -3.93 11.72 10.18
CA ASN A 99 -2.91 11.92 11.22
C ASN A 99 -3.43 11.52 12.61
N VAL A 100 -4.58 10.86 12.70
CA VAL A 100 -5.09 10.28 13.94
C VAL A 100 -4.26 9.05 14.24
N ILE A 101 -3.12 9.31 14.90
CA ILE A 101 -2.59 8.78 16.18
C ILE A 101 -2.63 7.26 16.42
N ASP A 102 -3.35 6.48 15.62
CA ASP A 102 -3.38 5.05 15.77
C ASP A 102 -2.15 4.44 15.10
N ASN A 103 -1.11 4.27 15.91
CA ASN A 103 0.12 3.57 15.57
C ASN A 103 -0.09 2.06 15.35
N LYS A 104 -1.34 1.61 15.22
CA LYS A 104 -1.72 0.22 15.05
C LYS A 104 -2.21 -0.08 13.64
N ILE A 105 -1.97 -1.31 13.20
CA ILE A 105 -2.51 -1.92 12.01
C ILE A 105 -3.30 -3.14 12.44
N TYR A 106 -4.56 -3.21 12.04
CA TYR A 106 -5.46 -4.31 12.37
C TYR A 106 -5.60 -5.25 11.17
N ILE A 107 -5.31 -6.53 11.40
CA ILE A 107 -5.67 -7.61 10.47
C ILE A 107 -7.01 -8.16 10.92
N THR A 108 -8.05 -8.03 10.09
CA THR A 108 -9.40 -8.50 10.43
C THR A 108 -9.77 -9.79 9.70
N ILE A 109 -10.80 -10.48 10.22
CA ILE A 109 -11.53 -11.55 9.51
C ILE A 109 -12.39 -10.90 8.42
N ASN A 110 -11.74 -10.30 7.44
CA ASN A 110 -12.45 -9.68 6.34
C ASN A 110 -13.01 -10.77 5.41
N ARG A 111 -14.33 -10.79 5.20
CA ARG A 111 -14.96 -11.56 4.12
C ARG A 111 -14.94 -10.67 2.89
N ASN A 112 -14.36 -11.14 1.78
CA ASN A 112 -14.27 -10.44 0.48
C ASN A 112 -15.64 -10.02 -0.15
N ARG A 113 -16.76 -10.11 0.56
CA ARG A 113 -18.09 -9.72 0.10
C ARG A 113 -18.36 -8.26 0.43
N LYS A 114 -18.31 -7.42 -0.60
CA LYS A 114 -18.60 -5.97 -0.53
C LYS A 114 -20.06 -5.62 -0.20
N GLU A 115 -20.93 -6.61 -0.09
CA GLU A 115 -22.39 -6.45 -0.02
C GLU A 115 -22.92 -6.21 1.40
N ILE A 116 -22.11 -6.47 2.44
CA ILE A 116 -22.51 -6.25 3.84
C ILE A 116 -21.47 -5.35 4.50
N LEU A 117 -21.85 -4.09 4.73
CA LEU A 117 -21.10 -3.16 5.57
C LEU A 117 -21.25 -3.60 7.03
N GLN A 118 -20.47 -4.59 7.46
CA GLN A 118 -20.38 -4.91 8.88
C GLN A 118 -19.75 -3.72 9.60
N SER A 119 -20.50 -3.09 10.50
CA SER A 119 -20.05 -1.93 11.29
C SER A 119 -18.92 -2.27 12.26
N SER A 120 -18.69 -3.56 12.52
CA SER A 120 -17.63 -4.06 13.40
C SER A 120 -17.05 -5.36 12.85
N GLN A 121 -15.74 -5.55 13.00
CA GLN A 121 -15.02 -6.72 12.55
C GLN A 121 -14.12 -7.29 13.64
N VAL A 122 -13.99 -8.62 13.66
CA VAL A 122 -13.05 -9.30 14.55
C VAL A 122 -11.63 -9.08 14.07
N VAL A 123 -10.76 -8.64 14.97
CA VAL A 123 -9.33 -8.52 14.74
C VAL A 123 -8.66 -9.86 15.01
N LEU A 124 -7.99 -10.39 13.99
CA LEU A 124 -7.10 -11.54 14.10
C LEU A 124 -5.76 -11.15 14.71
N ARG A 125 -5.26 -9.96 14.37
CA ARG A 125 -3.96 -9.49 14.86
C ARG A 125 -3.88 -7.97 14.88
N GLU A 126 -3.26 -7.45 15.94
CA GLU A 126 -2.83 -6.06 16.06
C GLU A 126 -1.31 -5.98 15.83
N LEU A 127 -0.86 -5.01 15.05
CA LEU A 127 0.56 -4.75 14.77
C LEU A 127 0.88 -3.29 15.02
N ASN A 128 2.09 -3.00 15.50
CA ASN A 128 2.57 -1.63 15.60
C ASN A 128 3.21 -1.19 14.26
N ILE A 129 2.92 0.02 13.79
CA ILE A 129 3.53 0.61 12.58
C ILE A 129 5.07 0.69 12.72
N ASN A 130 5.59 0.82 13.93
CA ASN A 130 7.02 0.87 14.22
C ASN A 130 7.74 -0.44 13.86
N CYS A 131 7.02 -1.56 13.76
CA CYS A 131 7.58 -2.83 13.30
C CYS A 131 7.86 -2.84 11.78
N PHE A 132 7.41 -1.81 11.05
CA PHE A 132 7.57 -1.71 9.62
C PHE A 132 8.66 -0.71 9.25
N ASP A 133 9.40 -0.99 8.18
CA ASP A 133 10.39 -0.07 7.66
C ASP A 133 10.57 -0.20 6.14
N ILE A 134 11.08 0.85 5.51
CA ILE A 134 11.37 0.85 4.06
C ILE A 134 12.87 0.70 3.88
N GLN A 135 13.30 -0.34 3.16
CA GLN A 135 14.71 -0.59 2.90
C GLN A 135 14.99 -0.81 1.42
N ILE A 136 16.19 -0.41 1.01
CA ILE A 136 16.71 -0.59 -0.34
C ILE A 136 17.76 -1.70 -0.30
N GLU A 137 17.54 -2.77 -1.07
CA GLU A 137 18.46 -3.89 -1.19
C GLU A 137 18.98 -4.02 -2.61
N GLN A 138 20.27 -4.31 -2.75
CA GLN A 138 20.84 -4.64 -4.05
C GLN A 138 20.59 -6.12 -4.35
N ASN A 139 20.02 -6.42 -5.50
CA ASN A 139 19.83 -7.80 -5.95
C ASN A 139 21.09 -8.36 -6.64
N SER A 140 21.05 -9.65 -6.97
CA SER A 140 22.18 -10.36 -7.62
C SER A 140 22.57 -9.81 -8.99
N LYS A 141 21.73 -8.98 -9.61
CA LYS A 141 22.00 -8.31 -10.90
C LYS A 141 22.56 -6.90 -10.71
N GLY A 142 22.85 -6.49 -9.48
CA GLY A 142 23.34 -5.16 -9.16
C GLY A 142 22.25 -4.07 -9.15
N ILE A 143 20.98 -4.43 -9.36
CA ILE A 143 19.84 -3.49 -9.37
C ILE A 143 19.35 -3.29 -7.94
N PHE A 144 19.02 -2.05 -7.59
CA PHE A 144 18.47 -1.73 -6.27
C PHE A 144 16.95 -1.89 -6.26
N ASP A 145 16.48 -2.83 -5.45
CA ASP A 145 15.07 -3.10 -5.22
C ASP A 145 14.62 -2.44 -3.91
N LEU A 146 13.37 -1.96 -3.91
CA LEU A 146 12.74 -1.36 -2.74
C LEU A 146 11.80 -2.36 -2.07
N PHE A 147 11.81 -2.40 -0.75
CA PHE A 147 11.00 -3.32 0.04
C PHE A 147 10.41 -2.64 1.27
N LEU A 148 9.21 -3.06 1.64
CA LEU A 148 8.66 -2.87 2.99
C LEU A 148 9.02 -4.09 3.82
N TYR A 149 9.71 -3.86 4.92
CA TYR A 149 10.05 -4.84 5.94
C TYR A 149 9.01 -4.80 7.03
N MET A 150 8.66 -5.98 7.54
CA MET A 150 7.99 -6.14 8.83
C MET A 150 8.86 -7.05 9.68
N ASN A 151 9.25 -6.55 10.86
CA ASN A 151 10.01 -7.30 11.84
C ASN A 151 9.06 -7.80 12.94
N PRO A 152 8.67 -9.09 12.92
CA PRO A 152 7.67 -9.58 13.87
C PRO A 152 8.25 -9.66 15.29
N ASN A 153 9.53 -10.00 15.43
CA ASN A 153 10.31 -10.03 16.67
C ASN A 153 11.80 -9.86 16.33
N GLN A 154 12.64 -9.55 17.33
CA GLN A 154 14.10 -9.38 17.13
C GLN A 154 14.82 -10.66 16.65
N ASN A 155 14.23 -11.84 16.88
CA ASN A 155 14.87 -13.14 16.63
C ASN A 155 14.30 -13.89 15.40
N THR A 156 13.38 -13.31 14.64
CA THR A 156 12.77 -13.93 13.46
C THR A 156 13.20 -13.22 12.19
N ALA A 157 13.30 -13.97 11.10
CA ALA A 157 13.63 -13.40 9.80
C ALA A 157 12.57 -12.33 9.41
N PRO A 158 12.99 -11.17 8.90
CA PRO A 158 12.07 -10.13 8.48
C PRO A 158 11.19 -10.60 7.34
N ILE A 159 9.92 -10.21 7.38
CA ILE A 159 8.98 -10.45 6.29
C ILE A 159 9.08 -9.28 5.32
N LYS A 160 9.28 -9.58 4.03
CA LYS A 160 9.55 -8.57 3.00
C LYS A 160 8.41 -8.49 2.01
N LEU A 161 7.95 -7.28 1.71
CA LEU A 161 7.04 -6.98 0.61
C LEU A 161 7.78 -6.15 -0.45
N LYS A 162 8.02 -6.73 -1.63
CA LYS A 162 8.72 -6.06 -2.73
C LYS A 162 7.87 -4.95 -3.35
N LEU A 163 8.38 -3.71 -3.30
CA LEU A 163 7.79 -2.51 -3.88
C LEU A 163 8.30 -2.28 -5.31
N SER A 164 7.99 -3.23 -6.21
CA SER A 164 8.32 -3.09 -7.64
C SER A 164 7.61 -1.88 -8.25
N LEU A 165 8.21 -1.25 -9.28
CA LEU A 165 7.66 -0.05 -9.91
C LEU A 165 6.13 -0.09 -10.19
N PRO A 166 5.56 -1.11 -10.87
CA PRO A 166 4.11 -1.15 -11.11
C PRO A 166 3.27 -1.20 -9.82
N PHE A 167 3.79 -1.84 -8.78
CA PHE A 167 3.14 -1.92 -7.47
C PHE A 167 3.27 -0.63 -6.67
N LEU A 168 4.37 0.10 -6.86
CA LEU A 168 4.58 1.41 -6.26
C LEU A 168 3.60 2.44 -6.85
N ASP A 169 3.41 2.42 -8.17
CA ASP A 169 2.40 3.25 -8.84
C ASP A 169 0.99 2.93 -8.32
N PHE A 170 0.68 1.65 -8.15
CA PHE A 170 -0.56 1.20 -7.51
C PHE A 170 -0.72 1.77 -6.10
N ILE A 171 0.28 1.63 -5.23
CA ILE A 171 0.22 2.11 -3.83
C ILE A 171 -0.02 3.61 -3.79
N ILE A 172 0.73 4.39 -4.58
CA ILE A 172 0.61 5.84 -4.58
C ILE A 172 -0.78 6.27 -5.09
N THR A 173 -1.25 5.65 -6.17
CA THR A 173 -2.58 5.92 -6.73
C THR A 173 -3.69 5.58 -5.73
N GLN A 174 -3.57 4.44 -5.07
CA GLN A 174 -4.52 3.98 -4.05
C GLN A 174 -4.50 4.86 -2.80
N HIS A 175 -3.32 5.28 -2.34
CA HIS A 175 -3.16 6.20 -1.23
C HIS A 175 -3.91 7.52 -1.50
N TYR A 176 -3.78 8.07 -2.71
CA TYR A 176 -4.52 9.26 -3.13
C TYR A 176 -5.99 9.00 -3.52
N GLY A 177 -6.51 7.79 -3.32
CA GLY A 177 -7.92 7.46 -3.63
C GLY A 177 -8.26 7.57 -5.12
N LEU A 178 -7.25 7.59 -6.00
CA LEU A 178 -7.41 7.67 -7.44
C LEU A 178 -7.82 6.30 -8.00
N LYS A 179 -8.60 6.27 -9.08
CA LYS A 179 -9.03 5.02 -9.71
C LYS A 179 -7.85 4.32 -10.38
N VAL A 180 -7.47 3.15 -9.88
CA VAL A 180 -6.50 2.25 -10.53
C VAL A 180 -7.20 1.46 -11.63
N ASN A 181 -6.62 1.43 -12.83
CA ASN A 181 -7.12 0.56 -13.91
C ASN A 181 -6.53 -0.87 -13.82
N GLN A 182 -7.43 -1.84 -13.90
CA GLN A 182 -7.31 -3.22 -14.43
C GLN A 182 -6.33 -4.26 -13.81
N ASP A 183 -5.27 -3.89 -13.06
CA ASP A 183 -4.30 -4.89 -12.52
C ASP A 183 -4.45 -5.19 -11.01
N PHE A 184 -5.62 -4.87 -10.43
CA PHE A 184 -5.86 -4.96 -8.99
C PHE A 184 -5.59 -6.36 -8.41
N ILE A 185 -5.92 -7.42 -9.14
CA ILE A 185 -5.89 -8.81 -8.64
C ILE A 185 -4.48 -9.27 -8.28
N MET A 186 -3.47 -8.93 -9.09
CA MET A 186 -2.09 -9.36 -8.82
C MET A 186 -1.50 -8.65 -7.60
N TYR A 187 -1.84 -7.39 -7.39
CA TYR A 187 -1.41 -6.62 -6.22
C TYR A 187 -2.14 -7.05 -4.95
N GLN A 188 -3.44 -7.35 -5.03
CA GLN A 188 -4.17 -7.97 -3.92
C GLN A 188 -3.53 -9.29 -3.50
N LYS A 189 -3.23 -10.18 -4.46
CA LYS A 189 -2.56 -11.45 -4.17
C LYS A 189 -1.22 -11.24 -3.45
N ARG A 190 -0.45 -10.22 -3.81
CA ARG A 190 0.81 -9.88 -3.10
C ARG A 190 0.55 -9.45 -1.66
N LEU A 191 -0.45 -8.61 -1.43
CA LEU A 191 -0.85 -8.18 -0.09
C LEU A 191 -1.42 -9.34 0.73
N ASP A 192 -2.13 -10.29 0.12
CA ASP A 192 -2.61 -11.52 0.76
C ASP A 192 -1.46 -12.43 1.20
N ILE A 193 -0.48 -12.66 0.31
CA ILE A 193 0.72 -13.43 0.65
C ILE A 193 1.44 -12.77 1.82
N PHE A 194 1.60 -11.46 1.78
CA PHE A 194 2.23 -10.69 2.86
C PHE A 194 1.43 -10.79 4.17
N LYS A 195 0.10 -10.61 4.14
CA LYS A 195 -0.82 -10.80 5.28
C LYS A 195 -0.68 -12.19 5.89
N ASN A 196 -0.66 -13.23 5.06
CA ASN A 196 -0.57 -14.62 5.50
C ASN A 196 0.80 -14.92 6.12
N GLN A 197 1.89 -14.43 5.52
CA GLN A 197 3.23 -14.55 6.11
C GLN A 197 3.32 -13.88 7.47
N ILE A 198 2.69 -12.70 7.62
CA ILE A 198 2.58 -12.03 8.91
C ILE A 198 1.84 -12.94 9.90
N LEU A 199 0.62 -13.38 9.59
CA LEU A 199 -0.16 -14.24 10.49
C LEU A 199 0.57 -15.54 10.88
N GLN A 200 1.36 -16.12 9.99
CA GLN A 200 2.17 -17.32 10.26
C GLN A 200 3.45 -17.05 11.06
N SER A 201 3.90 -15.80 11.15
CA SER A 201 5.15 -15.43 11.82
C SER A 201 5.11 -15.60 13.33
N GLU A 202 3.93 -15.84 13.87
CA GLU A 202 3.69 -15.98 15.29
C GLU A 202 3.91 -17.46 15.66
N LYS A 203 4.94 -17.71 16.47
CA LYS A 203 4.94 -18.92 17.27
C LYS A 203 3.76 -18.80 18.22
N ILE A 204 2.90 -19.81 18.22
CA ILE A 204 1.76 -19.94 19.13
C ILE A 204 2.33 -19.96 20.56
N ASN A 205 2.55 -18.79 21.14
CA ASN A 205 2.63 -18.64 22.59
C ASN A 205 1.18 -18.62 23.04
N ASN A 206 0.63 -19.82 23.24
CA ASN A 206 -0.66 -20.09 23.87
C ASN A 206 -0.64 -19.67 25.35
N ASP A 207 -0.24 -18.44 25.64
CA ASP A 207 -0.58 -17.82 26.92
C ASP A 207 -1.96 -17.21 26.74
N GLU A 208 -2.97 -18.00 27.06
CA GLU A 208 -4.32 -17.68 27.56
C GLU A 208 -4.82 -16.22 27.47
N LYS A 209 -4.64 -15.54 26.34
CA LYS A 209 -5.35 -14.30 26.07
C LYS A 209 -6.74 -14.67 25.59
N ASN A 210 -7.60 -14.93 26.57
CA ASN A 210 -9.05 -14.93 26.43
C ASN A 210 -9.56 -13.51 26.10
N GLU A 211 -8.93 -12.82 25.16
CA GLU A 211 -9.23 -11.46 24.77
C GLU A 211 -9.62 -11.47 23.30
N MET A 212 -10.82 -10.97 23.02
CA MET A 212 -11.29 -10.76 21.66
C MET A 212 -11.27 -9.27 21.38
N LEU A 213 -10.63 -8.87 20.29
CA LEU A 213 -10.61 -7.49 19.84
C LEU A 213 -11.56 -7.34 18.66
N LEU A 214 -12.53 -6.45 18.79
CA LEU A 214 -13.31 -5.95 17.66
C LEU A 214 -12.78 -4.59 17.25
N VAL A 215 -12.88 -4.29 15.97
CA VAL A 215 -12.68 -2.94 15.47
C VAL A 215 -13.98 -2.50 14.82
N LYS A 216 -14.51 -1.38 15.30
CA LYS A 216 -15.71 -0.75 14.79
C LYS A 216 -15.33 0.37 13.84
N LEU A 217 -16.06 0.46 12.73
CA LEU A 217 -15.93 1.58 11.80
C LEU A 217 -16.82 2.72 12.30
N GLU A 218 -16.21 3.78 12.80
CA GLU A 218 -16.91 4.97 13.27
C GLU A 218 -16.76 6.12 12.30
N LYS A 219 -17.86 6.85 12.11
CA LYS A 219 -17.92 8.03 11.26
C LYS A 219 -18.10 9.26 12.14
N ASN A 220 -17.00 9.96 12.42
CA ASN A 220 -17.01 11.19 13.20
C ASN A 220 -16.77 12.37 12.25
N ASN A 221 -17.69 13.33 12.17
CA ASN A 221 -17.56 14.62 11.46
C ASN A 221 -16.57 14.63 10.27
N ASN A 222 -16.87 13.83 9.23
CA ASN A 222 -16.13 13.63 7.97
C ASN A 222 -14.93 12.67 7.93
N THR A 223 -14.55 12.01 9.03
CA THR A 223 -13.50 10.97 9.03
C THR A 223 -14.08 9.59 9.35
N ILE A 224 -13.44 8.57 8.79
CA ILE A 224 -13.76 7.15 9.04
C ILE A 224 -12.59 6.56 9.80
N GLN A 225 -12.83 6.12 11.03
CA GLN A 225 -11.79 5.59 11.91
C GLN A 225 -12.15 4.20 12.42
N LEU A 226 -11.10 3.48 12.83
CA LEU A 226 -11.19 2.15 13.40
C LEU A 226 -11.05 2.28 14.91
N SER A 227 -12.13 2.09 15.67
CA SER A 227 -12.09 2.10 17.13
C SER A 227 -12.01 0.67 17.69
N PRO A 228 -10.96 0.34 18.47
CA PRO A 228 -10.83 -0.96 19.11
C PRO A 228 -11.82 -1.11 20.27
N ILE A 229 -12.46 -2.27 20.38
CA ILE A 229 -13.30 -2.68 21.50
C ILE A 229 -12.76 -4.02 22.01
N LYS A 230 -12.27 -4.04 23.24
CA LYS A 230 -11.72 -5.24 23.88
C LYS A 230 -12.80 -5.97 24.67
N PHE A 231 -12.86 -7.28 24.48
CA PHE A 231 -13.72 -8.17 25.24
C PHE A 231 -12.87 -9.20 25.95
N LYS A 232 -13.19 -9.53 27.20
CA LYS A 232 -12.60 -10.67 27.88
C LYS A 232 -13.60 -11.82 27.84
N LEU A 233 -13.15 -12.97 27.35
CA LEU A 233 -13.90 -14.21 27.36
C LEU A 233 -13.78 -14.81 28.75
N LYS A 234 -14.91 -14.89 29.46
CA LYS A 234 -14.99 -15.58 30.73
C LYS A 234 -15.68 -16.91 30.50
N LYS A 235 -14.95 -17.99 30.80
CA LYS A 235 -15.52 -19.34 30.79
C LYS A 235 -16.38 -19.47 32.05
N ILE A 236 -17.69 -19.62 31.88
CA ILE A 236 -18.62 -19.81 33.01
C ILE A 236 -18.75 -21.30 33.32
N ASP A 237 -18.86 -22.15 32.30
CA ASP A 237 -18.89 -23.63 32.43
C ASP A 237 -18.46 -24.30 31.12
N ALA A 238 -18.31 -25.64 31.13
CA ALA A 238 -17.86 -26.43 29.97
C ALA A 238 -18.70 -26.23 28.68
N GLN A 239 -19.88 -25.63 28.78
CA GLN A 239 -20.81 -25.39 27.65
C GLN A 239 -21.22 -23.92 27.46
N ASN A 240 -20.89 -23.01 28.38
CA ASN A 240 -21.33 -21.60 28.32
C ASN A 240 -20.16 -20.63 28.50
N THR A 241 -19.97 -19.75 27.51
CA THR A 241 -18.97 -18.66 27.52
C THR A 241 -19.70 -17.33 27.44
N THR A 242 -19.43 -16.40 28.36
CA THR A 242 -20.00 -15.05 28.34
C THR A 242 -18.97 -14.00 27.95
N LEU A 243 -19.45 -12.96 27.27
CA LEU A 243 -18.67 -11.81 26.84
C LEU A 243 -18.83 -10.67 27.86
N GLU A 244 -17.75 -10.29 28.54
CA GLU A 244 -17.71 -9.07 29.35
C GLU A 244 -17.02 -7.96 28.54
N VAL A 245 -17.68 -6.80 28.39
CA VAL A 245 -17.16 -5.63 27.68
C VAL A 245 -16.36 -4.78 28.64
N PHE A 246 -15.12 -4.46 28.30
CA PHE A 246 -14.31 -3.49 29.04
C PHE A 246 -14.11 -2.26 28.16
N ASN A 247 -14.63 -1.11 28.62
CA ASN A 247 -14.25 0.18 28.08
C ASN A 247 -13.08 0.70 28.93
N GLU A 248 -11.88 0.78 28.35
CA GLU A 248 -10.76 1.58 28.87
C GLU A 248 -10.87 3.01 28.35
#